data_AF-A0A7S3ALE2-F1
#
_entry.id   AF-A0A7S3ALE2-F1
#
_cell.length_a   1.000
_cell.length_b   1.000
_cell.length_c   1.000
_cell.angle_alpha   90.00
_cell.angle_beta   90.00
_cell.angle_gamma   90.00
#
_symmetry.space_group_name_H-M   'P 1'
#
loop_
_entity.id
_entity.type
_entity.pdbx_description
1 polymer ?
#
loop_
_entity_poly.entity_id
_entity_poly.type
_entity_poly.pdbx_seq_one_letter_code
_entity_poly.pdbx_strand_id
1 'polypeptide(L)'
;GMKSVSAMRSEAEADMEPSARTWIEALLGEPLPEGPLVEQLKSGVVLCNVANAIKPGLCPTPSASTMPFKQMENIGAYLKACEVLKVPEHDTFKTPDLFEGKDAKAVLTTVHSLGRVAQLLPGYSGPVLGATLATATARTFTEAQLLEARAAMSGQLAGSTAATNPVVRELKKAEAALAAAVAEAKAAAANEEAAVSELAAAQAEEDAAMVQLE
;
A
#
# COMPACT_ATOMS: atom_id res chain seq x y z
N GLY A 1 26.10 -14.47 14.85
CA GLY A 1 26.16 -15.02 13.50
C GLY A 1 25.06 -14.37 12.67
N MET A 2 25.42 -13.64 11.62
CA MET A 2 24.45 -13.04 10.70
C MET A 2 23.88 -14.16 9.83
N LYS A 3 22.56 -14.36 9.88
CA LYS A 3 21.88 -15.21 8.90
C LYS A 3 22.21 -14.66 7.49
N SER A 4 22.58 -15.53 6.56
CA SER A 4 22.83 -15.16 5.16
C SER A 4 21.58 -14.48 4.58
N VAL A 5 21.77 -13.40 3.80
CA VAL A 5 20.68 -12.65 3.14
C VAL A 5 19.78 -13.57 2.30
N SER A 6 20.35 -14.65 1.74
CA SER A 6 19.61 -15.66 0.98
C SER A 6 18.64 -16.48 1.86
N ALA A 7 18.98 -16.74 3.11
CA ALA A 7 18.14 -17.48 4.06
C ALA A 7 17.00 -16.60 4.60
N MET A 8 17.26 -15.30 4.83
CA MET A 8 16.23 -14.33 5.19
C MET A 8 15.20 -14.14 4.07
N ARG A 9 15.65 -14.15 2.81
CA ARG A 9 14.75 -14.04 1.66
C ARG A 9 13.88 -15.29 1.48
N SER A 10 14.41 -16.50 1.71
CA SER A 10 13.59 -17.73 1.65
C SER A 10 12.57 -17.84 2.78
N GLU A 11 12.91 -17.38 3.99
CA GLU A 11 11.98 -17.32 5.12
C GLU A 11 10.84 -16.32 4.83
N ALA A 12 11.15 -15.15 4.25
CA ALA A 12 10.14 -14.17 3.86
C ALA A 12 9.23 -14.66 2.71
N GLU A 13 9.77 -15.47 1.79
CA GLU A 13 9.01 -16.02 0.67
C GLU A 13 8.01 -17.10 1.12
N ALA A 14 8.38 -17.89 2.13
CA ALA A 14 7.51 -18.93 2.71
C ALA A 14 6.30 -18.34 3.46
N ASP A 15 6.41 -17.11 3.95
CA ASP A 15 5.38 -16.45 4.77
C ASP A 15 4.46 -15.52 3.96
N MET A 16 4.67 -15.40 2.64
CA MET A 16 3.90 -14.47 1.81
C MET A 16 2.40 -14.80 1.75
N GLU A 17 2.05 -16.05 1.47
CA GLU A 17 0.66 -16.47 1.38
C GLU A 17 -0.11 -16.37 2.71
N PRO A 18 0.38 -16.92 3.85
CA PRO A 18 -0.35 -16.83 5.12
C PRO A 18 -0.49 -15.38 5.61
N SER A 19 0.54 -14.54 5.43
CA SER A 19 0.46 -13.12 5.76
C SER A 19 -0.58 -12.39 4.88
N ALA A 20 -0.60 -12.68 3.58
CA ALA A 20 -1.57 -12.10 2.66
C ALA A 20 -3.00 -12.50 3.01
N ARG A 21 -3.24 -13.79 3.32
CA ARG A 21 -4.54 -14.29 3.76
C ARG A 21 -5.01 -13.55 5.02
N THR A 22 -4.18 -13.53 6.06
CA THR A 22 -4.50 -12.88 7.34
C THR A 22 -4.87 -11.41 7.14
N TRP A 23 -4.14 -10.71 6.28
CA TRP A 23 -4.42 -9.31 5.97
C TRP A 23 -5.74 -9.11 5.21
N ILE A 24 -6.04 -9.96 4.22
CA ILE A 24 -7.30 -9.90 3.47
C ILE A 24 -8.50 -10.17 4.40
N GLU A 25 -8.43 -11.22 5.22
CA GLU A 25 -9.49 -11.58 6.16
C GLU A 25 -9.71 -10.46 7.19
N ALA A 26 -8.64 -9.84 7.68
CA ALA A 26 -8.73 -8.70 8.59
C ALA A 26 -9.33 -7.44 7.93
N LEU A 27 -9.08 -7.21 6.64
CA LEU A 27 -9.68 -6.10 5.88
C LEU A 27 -11.17 -6.30 5.64
N LEU A 28 -11.58 -7.53 5.32
CA LEU A 28 -12.97 -7.85 5.00
C LEU A 28 -13.81 -8.15 6.24
N GLY A 29 -13.17 -8.46 7.37
CA GLY A 29 -13.84 -8.83 8.62
C GLY A 29 -14.45 -10.24 8.59
N GLU A 30 -14.10 -11.07 7.61
CA GLU A 30 -14.59 -12.43 7.45
C GLU A 30 -13.47 -13.39 7.04
N PRO A 31 -13.50 -14.66 7.51
CA PRO A 31 -12.53 -15.66 7.09
C PRO A 31 -12.79 -16.10 5.64
N LEU A 32 -11.72 -16.31 4.89
CA LEU A 32 -11.82 -16.89 3.54
C LEU A 32 -11.98 -18.41 3.64
N PRO A 33 -12.57 -19.07 2.63
CA PRO A 33 -12.64 -20.52 2.60
C PRO A 33 -11.25 -21.18 2.72
N GLU A 34 -11.26 -22.42 3.22
CA GLU A 34 -10.06 -23.24 3.33
C GLU A 34 -9.47 -23.56 1.95
N GLY A 35 -8.16 -23.80 1.92
CA GLY A 35 -7.41 -24.13 0.71
C GLY A 35 -6.43 -23.04 0.28
N PRO A 36 -5.80 -23.21 -0.90
CA PRO A 36 -4.82 -22.26 -1.42
C PRO A 36 -5.44 -20.87 -1.62
N LEU A 37 -4.77 -19.81 -1.14
CA LEU A 37 -5.30 -18.44 -1.23
C LEU A 37 -5.58 -18.04 -2.68
N VAL A 38 -4.68 -18.39 -3.61
CA VAL A 38 -4.80 -18.04 -5.03
C VAL A 38 -6.08 -18.58 -5.66
N GLU A 39 -6.56 -19.75 -5.22
CA GLU A 39 -7.83 -20.31 -5.68
C GLU A 39 -9.03 -19.48 -5.19
N GLN A 40 -8.97 -18.97 -3.96
CA GLN A 40 -10.00 -18.10 -3.39
C GLN A 40 -10.06 -16.73 -4.06
N LEU A 41 -8.93 -16.25 -4.59
CA LEU A 41 -8.84 -14.98 -5.31
C LEU A 41 -9.27 -15.08 -6.77
N LYS A 42 -9.38 -16.29 -7.34
CA LYS A 42 -9.55 -16.55 -8.77
C LYS A 42 -10.79 -15.91 -9.40
N SER A 43 -11.87 -15.77 -8.63
CA SER A 43 -13.11 -15.12 -9.11
C SER A 43 -12.97 -13.61 -9.31
N GLY A 44 -11.94 -12.99 -8.72
CA GLY A 44 -11.73 -11.55 -8.65
C GLY A 44 -12.66 -10.82 -7.68
N VAL A 45 -13.64 -11.51 -7.07
CA VAL A 45 -14.62 -10.89 -6.15
C VAL A 45 -13.93 -10.41 -4.88
N VAL A 46 -13.17 -11.29 -4.22
CA VAL A 46 -12.42 -10.97 -3.00
C VAL A 46 -11.45 -9.81 -3.24
N LEU A 47 -10.75 -9.82 -4.39
CA LEU A 47 -9.83 -8.76 -4.77
C LEU A 47 -10.52 -7.40 -4.91
N CYS A 48 -11.67 -7.34 -5.59
CA CYS A 48 -12.45 -6.10 -5.69
C CYS A 48 -12.95 -5.62 -4.33
N ASN A 49 -13.38 -6.54 -3.46
CA ASN A 49 -13.81 -6.20 -2.10
C ASN A 49 -12.65 -5.63 -1.27
N VAL A 50 -11.45 -6.20 -1.37
CA VAL A 50 -10.23 -5.67 -0.72
C VAL A 50 -9.92 -4.25 -1.20
N ALA A 51 -9.96 -4.01 -2.52
CA ALA A 51 -9.74 -2.68 -3.07
C ALA A 51 -10.79 -1.66 -2.56
N ASN A 52 -12.05 -2.07 -2.48
CA ASN A 52 -13.14 -1.24 -1.95
C ASN A 52 -13.08 -1.03 -0.43
N ALA A 53 -12.52 -1.97 0.33
CA ALA A 53 -12.28 -1.82 1.76
C ALA A 53 -11.15 -0.81 2.04
N ILE A 54 -10.14 -0.74 1.19
CA ILE A 54 -9.07 0.26 1.27
C ILE A 54 -9.59 1.65 0.88
N LYS A 55 -10.32 1.73 -0.23
CA LYS A 55 -10.93 2.96 -0.72
C LYS A 55 -12.31 2.67 -1.32
N PRO A 56 -13.40 3.13 -0.68
CA PRO A 56 -14.75 2.89 -1.18
C PRO A 56 -14.94 3.38 -2.62
N GLY A 57 -15.62 2.56 -3.44
CA GLY A 57 -15.96 2.90 -4.83
C GLY A 57 -14.83 2.77 -5.84
N LEU A 58 -13.68 2.20 -5.45
CA LEU A 58 -12.53 2.03 -6.33
C LEU A 58 -12.74 0.95 -7.39
N CYS A 59 -13.47 -0.12 -7.04
CA CYS A 59 -13.95 -1.14 -7.96
C CYS A 59 -15.48 -1.09 -8.07
N PRO A 60 -16.05 -1.32 -9.26
CA PRO A 60 -17.47 -1.64 -9.39
C PRO A 60 -17.86 -2.84 -8.53
N THR A 61 -19.15 -2.98 -8.21
CA THR A 61 -19.66 -4.16 -7.51
C THR A 61 -19.29 -5.44 -8.29
N PRO A 62 -18.50 -6.35 -7.70
CA PRO A 62 -18.01 -7.52 -8.41
C PRO A 62 -19.13 -8.53 -8.66
N SER A 63 -19.04 -9.23 -9.79
CA SER A 63 -20.02 -10.26 -10.16
C SER A 63 -19.64 -11.61 -9.53
N ALA A 64 -20.56 -12.24 -8.81
CA ALA A 64 -20.39 -13.60 -8.26
C ALA A 64 -20.58 -14.74 -9.30
N SER A 65 -20.79 -14.41 -10.58
CA SER A 65 -20.94 -15.39 -11.66
C SER A 65 -19.71 -16.29 -11.82
N THR A 66 -19.95 -17.57 -12.08
CA THR A 66 -18.90 -18.56 -12.41
C THR A 66 -18.46 -18.51 -13.87
N MET A 67 -19.07 -17.65 -14.70
CA MET A 67 -18.70 -17.49 -16.10
C MET A 67 -17.29 -16.90 -16.22
N PRO A 68 -16.39 -17.52 -17.01
CA PRO A 68 -14.99 -17.07 -17.15
C PRO A 68 -14.81 -15.58 -17.44
N PHE A 69 -15.58 -15.03 -18.39
CA PHE A 69 -15.46 -13.61 -18.75
C PHE A 69 -15.84 -12.66 -17.61
N LYS A 70 -16.79 -13.06 -16.73
CA LYS A 70 -17.15 -12.26 -15.55
C LYS A 70 -16.06 -12.26 -14.49
N GLN A 71 -15.38 -13.39 -14.30
CA GLN A 71 -14.23 -13.46 -13.40
C GLN A 71 -13.06 -12.62 -13.93
N MET A 72 -12.79 -12.70 -15.23
CA MET A 72 -11.78 -11.85 -15.88
C MET A 72 -12.13 -10.35 -15.81
N GLU A 73 -13.40 -9.97 -15.94
CA GLU A 73 -13.87 -8.59 -15.75
C GLU A 73 -13.58 -8.09 -14.32
N ASN A 74 -13.90 -8.89 -13.30
CA ASN A 74 -13.60 -8.56 -11.90
C ASN A 74 -12.09 -8.38 -11.69
N ILE A 75 -11.26 -9.31 -12.18
CA ILE A 75 -9.80 -9.22 -12.08
C ILE A 75 -9.29 -7.94 -12.77
N GLY A 76 -9.81 -7.62 -13.96
CA GLY A 76 -9.46 -6.40 -14.67
C GLY A 76 -9.85 -5.12 -13.91
N ALA A 77 -11.00 -5.13 -13.21
CA ALA A 77 -11.41 -4.01 -12.37
C ALA A 77 -10.47 -3.82 -11.17
N TYR A 78 -10.03 -4.91 -10.54
CA TYR A 78 -9.04 -4.87 -9.47
C TYR A 78 -7.68 -4.33 -9.95
N LEU A 79 -7.19 -4.78 -11.12
CA LEU A 79 -5.91 -4.30 -11.65
C LEU A 79 -5.94 -2.79 -11.93
N LYS A 80 -7.05 -2.27 -12.47
CA LYS A 80 -7.27 -0.83 -12.63
C LYS A 80 -7.29 -0.09 -11.28
N ALA A 81 -7.90 -0.68 -10.26
CA ALA A 81 -7.88 -0.13 -8.91
C ALA A 81 -6.45 -0.05 -8.34
N CYS A 82 -5.62 -1.07 -8.54
CA CYS A 82 -4.21 -1.05 -8.17
C CYS A 82 -3.43 0.08 -8.87
N GLU A 83 -3.68 0.32 -10.16
CA GLU A 83 -3.08 1.45 -10.89
C GLU A 83 -3.47 2.81 -10.29
N VAL A 84 -4.75 2.98 -9.93
CA VAL A 84 -5.25 4.21 -9.29
C VAL A 84 -4.60 4.42 -7.92
N LEU A 85 -4.41 3.36 -7.16
CA LEU A 85 -3.71 3.39 -5.87
C LEU A 85 -2.19 3.58 -5.99
N LYS A 86 -1.64 3.58 -7.21
CA LYS A 86 -0.19 3.68 -7.48
C LYS A 86 0.61 2.47 -7.02
N VAL A 87 0.02 1.27 -7.10
CA VAL A 87 0.80 0.02 -7.02
C VAL A 87 1.78 -0.01 -8.21
N PRO A 88 3.08 -0.27 -7.98
CA PRO A 88 4.05 -0.33 -9.06
C PRO A 88 3.70 -1.40 -10.10
N GLU A 89 3.73 -1.05 -11.38
CA GLU A 89 3.34 -1.96 -12.47
C GLU A 89 4.15 -3.27 -12.47
N HIS A 90 5.44 -3.21 -12.12
CA HIS A 90 6.31 -4.39 -12.02
C HIS A 90 5.95 -5.33 -10.87
N ASP A 91 5.17 -4.85 -9.89
CA ASP A 91 4.63 -5.65 -8.79
C ASP A 91 3.21 -6.14 -9.08
N THR A 92 2.60 -5.76 -10.22
CA THR A 92 1.25 -6.19 -10.62
C THR A 92 1.27 -7.47 -11.46
N PHE A 93 0.31 -8.35 -11.23
CA PHE A 93 0.07 -9.54 -12.05
C PHE A 93 -0.84 -9.22 -13.26
N LYS A 94 -0.91 -10.13 -14.23
CA LYS A 94 -1.81 -10.06 -15.39
C LYS A 94 -2.94 -11.07 -15.26
N THR A 95 -4.10 -10.83 -15.87
CA THR A 95 -5.27 -11.72 -15.75
C THR A 95 -4.98 -13.22 -15.89
N PRO A 96 -4.18 -13.71 -16.86
CA PRO A 96 -3.85 -15.13 -16.96
C PRO A 96 -3.04 -15.69 -15.78
N ASP A 97 -2.26 -14.86 -15.10
CA ASP A 97 -1.42 -15.27 -13.97
C ASP A 97 -2.28 -15.80 -12.81
N LEU A 98 -3.45 -15.19 -12.60
CA LEU A 98 -4.44 -15.62 -11.62
C LEU A 98 -5.48 -16.58 -12.22
N PHE A 99 -6.13 -16.19 -13.32
CA PHE A 99 -7.27 -16.95 -13.85
C PHE A 99 -6.85 -18.32 -14.40
N GLU A 100 -5.69 -18.41 -15.05
CA GLU A 100 -5.15 -19.67 -15.56
C GLU A 100 -4.10 -20.26 -14.60
N GLY A 101 -3.76 -19.55 -13.52
CA GLY A 101 -2.77 -19.98 -12.53
C GLY A 101 -1.34 -20.00 -13.06
N LYS A 102 -0.98 -19.11 -14.01
CA LYS A 102 0.38 -19.09 -14.59
C LYS A 102 1.44 -18.63 -13.61
N ASP A 103 1.12 -17.70 -12.70
CA ASP A 103 2.08 -17.15 -11.76
C ASP A 103 1.41 -16.73 -10.44
N ALA A 104 1.28 -17.69 -9.52
CA ALA A 104 0.79 -17.47 -8.17
C ALA A 104 1.66 -16.49 -7.37
N LYS A 105 2.98 -16.46 -7.63
CA LYS A 105 3.91 -15.60 -6.90
C LYS A 105 3.70 -14.13 -7.29
N ALA A 106 3.44 -13.85 -8.56
CA ALA A 106 3.08 -12.51 -9.02
C ALA A 106 1.81 -12.02 -8.30
N VAL A 107 0.78 -12.85 -8.18
CA VAL A 107 -0.46 -12.50 -7.46
C VAL A 107 -0.18 -12.13 -6.00
N LEU A 108 0.57 -12.97 -5.28
CA LEU A 108 0.94 -12.68 -3.89
C LEU A 108 1.78 -11.40 -3.78
N THR A 109 2.73 -11.19 -4.70
CA THR A 109 3.56 -9.98 -4.75
C THR A 109 2.70 -8.73 -4.92
N THR A 110 1.68 -8.77 -5.78
CA THR A 110 0.74 -7.66 -5.95
C THR A 110 -0.04 -7.37 -4.69
N VAL A 111 -0.54 -8.39 -3.99
CA VAL A 111 -1.28 -8.21 -2.73
C VAL A 111 -0.38 -7.57 -1.65
N HIS A 112 0.86 -8.03 -1.52
CA HIS A 112 1.84 -7.42 -0.61
C HIS A 112 2.18 -5.98 -1.00
N SER A 113 2.33 -5.70 -2.29
CA SER A 113 2.61 -4.35 -2.77
C SER A 113 1.44 -3.40 -2.51
N LEU A 114 0.20 -3.87 -2.73
CA LEU A 114 -1.01 -3.15 -2.35
C LEU A 114 -1.06 -2.88 -0.84
N GLY A 115 -0.71 -3.85 0.00
CA GLY A 115 -0.64 -3.68 1.45
C GLY A 115 0.36 -2.61 1.90
N ARG A 116 1.51 -2.48 1.20
CA ARG A 116 2.48 -1.39 1.44
C ARG A 116 1.95 -0.04 0.99
N VAL A 117 1.29 0.00 -0.17
CA VAL A 117 0.71 1.23 -0.73
C VAL A 117 -0.46 1.74 0.12
N ALA A 118 -1.31 0.84 0.62
CA ALA A 118 -2.46 1.18 1.46
C ALA A 118 -2.04 1.98 2.71
N GLN A 119 -0.90 1.62 3.32
CA GLN A 119 -0.32 2.34 4.48
C GLN A 119 0.05 3.80 4.18
N LEU A 120 0.26 4.15 2.91
CA LEU A 120 0.62 5.51 2.49
C LEU A 120 -0.61 6.38 2.20
N LEU A 121 -1.80 5.78 2.15
CA LEU A 121 -3.02 6.51 1.84
C LEU A 121 -3.46 7.36 3.03
N PRO A 122 -3.83 8.63 2.81
CA PRO A 122 -4.36 9.47 3.87
C PRO A 122 -5.67 8.88 4.41
N GLY A 123 -5.77 8.76 5.74
CA GLY A 123 -6.96 8.22 6.40
C GLY A 123 -7.05 6.69 6.43
N TYR A 124 -6.06 5.96 5.91
CA TYR A 124 -6.05 4.50 6.05
C TYR A 124 -5.70 4.08 7.49
N SER A 125 -6.63 3.41 8.16
CA SER A 125 -6.48 2.86 9.51
C SER A 125 -6.67 1.33 9.56
N GLY A 126 -6.55 0.67 8.42
CA GLY A 126 -6.73 -0.77 8.29
C GLY A 126 -5.50 -1.59 8.74
N PRO A 127 -5.58 -2.93 8.66
CA PRO A 127 -4.46 -3.81 8.98
C PRO A 127 -3.29 -3.60 8.01
N VAL A 128 -2.11 -4.01 8.45
CA VAL A 128 -0.84 -3.77 7.74
C VAL A 128 -0.34 -5.07 7.11
N LEU A 129 0.17 -4.98 5.89
CA LEU A 129 0.84 -6.07 5.19
C LEU A 129 2.11 -5.58 4.50
N GLY A 130 3.17 -6.38 4.61
CA GLY A 130 4.50 -6.05 4.15
C GLY A 130 5.29 -5.24 5.19
N ALA A 131 6.56 -4.94 4.87
CA ALA A 131 7.40 -4.12 5.74
C ALA A 131 6.72 -2.78 5.97
N THR A 132 6.46 -2.44 7.23
CA THR A 132 6.11 -1.08 7.62
C THR A 132 7.20 -0.20 7.06
N LEU A 133 6.86 0.65 6.09
CA LEU A 133 7.77 1.70 5.64
C LEU A 133 7.95 2.57 6.88
N ALA A 134 9.01 2.31 7.64
CA ALA A 134 9.41 3.16 8.73
C ALA A 134 9.49 4.54 8.11
N THR A 135 8.52 5.40 8.42
CA THR A 135 8.62 6.84 8.20
C THR A 135 10.03 7.14 8.64
N ALA A 136 10.88 7.59 7.72
CA ALA A 136 12.27 7.86 8.02
C ALA A 136 12.25 8.92 9.13
N THR A 137 12.25 8.46 10.37
CA THR A 137 12.48 9.27 11.53
C THR A 137 13.88 9.74 11.24
N ALA A 138 14.01 11.01 10.89
CA ALA A 138 15.29 11.64 10.72
C ALA A 138 16.04 11.34 12.02
N ARG A 139 16.91 10.34 11.99
CA ARG A 139 17.84 10.08 13.08
C ARG A 139 18.77 11.28 12.99
N THR A 140 18.46 12.31 13.74
CA THR A 140 19.34 13.46 13.91
C THR A 140 20.55 12.94 14.66
N PHE A 141 21.53 12.43 13.91
CA PHE A 141 22.84 12.16 14.45
C PHE A 141 23.41 13.51 14.88
N THR A 142 23.88 13.58 16.12
CA THR A 142 24.56 14.77 16.59
C THR A 142 25.82 15.00 15.75
N GLU A 143 26.27 16.24 15.62
CA GLU A 143 27.48 16.58 14.85
C GLU A 143 28.71 15.82 15.35
N ALA A 144 28.79 15.57 16.67
CA ALA A 144 29.83 14.75 17.28
C ALA A 144 29.78 13.28 16.80
N GLN A 145 28.59 12.68 16.72
CA GLN A 145 28.41 11.31 16.23
C GLN A 145 28.71 11.19 14.73
N LEU A 146 28.41 12.21 13.93
CA LEU A 146 28.76 12.26 12.51
C LEU A 146 30.26 12.45 12.31
N LEU A 147 30.92 13.26 13.14
CA LEU A 147 32.36 13.50 13.09
C LEU A 147 33.15 12.24 13.51
N GLU A 148 32.72 11.55 14.56
CA GLU A 148 33.34 10.32 15.03
C GLU A 148 33.17 9.18 14.02
N ALA A 149 31.97 9.02 13.45
CA ALA A 149 31.73 8.06 12.38
C ALA A 149 32.59 8.37 11.13
N ARG A 150 32.74 9.65 10.77
CA ARG A 150 33.62 10.09 9.68
C ARG A 150 35.09 9.83 9.97
N ALA A 151 35.54 10.07 11.20
CA ALA A 151 36.91 9.81 11.63
C ALA A 151 37.22 8.31 11.65
N ALA A 152 36.28 7.49 12.11
CA ALA A 152 36.39 6.02 12.08
C ALA A 152 36.40 5.46 10.65
N MET A 153 35.68 6.08 9.72
CA MET A 153 35.63 5.68 8.30
C MET A 153 36.86 6.16 7.50
N SER A 154 37.60 7.14 8.00
CA SER A 154 38.73 7.78 7.30
C SER A 154 40.04 6.96 7.32
N GLY A 155 40.07 5.79 7.99
CA GLY A 155 41.24 4.90 7.99
C GLY A 155 41.43 4.12 6.68
N GLN A 156 40.41 4.03 5.83
CA GLN A 156 40.48 3.36 4.54
C GLN A 156 39.70 4.18 3.51
N LEU A 157 40.31 4.45 2.36
CA LEU A 157 39.75 5.16 1.19
C LEU A 157 39.94 6.69 1.15
N ALA A 158 41.21 7.11 1.05
CA ALA A 158 41.54 8.38 0.42
C ALA A 158 41.26 8.30 -1.10
N GLY A 159 40.13 8.87 -1.54
CA GLY A 159 39.89 9.16 -2.96
C GLY A 159 38.45 8.99 -3.44
N SER A 160 37.57 9.96 -3.15
CA SER A 160 36.55 10.48 -4.08
C SER A 160 35.73 11.57 -3.38
N THR A 161 35.77 12.81 -3.88
CA THR A 161 35.05 13.95 -3.31
C THR A 161 33.56 13.87 -3.66
N ALA A 162 32.70 13.67 -2.66
CA ALA A 162 31.25 13.51 -2.77
C ALA A 162 30.46 14.77 -3.20
N ALA A 163 31.12 15.82 -3.69
CA ALA A 163 30.50 17.12 -3.95
C ALA A 163 30.14 17.41 -5.42
N THR A 164 30.54 16.57 -6.38
CA THR A 164 30.39 16.84 -7.82
C THR A 164 29.52 15.85 -8.61
N ASN A 165 28.87 14.88 -7.95
CA ASN A 165 28.10 13.87 -8.67
C ASN A 165 26.69 14.39 -9.06
N PRO A 166 26.40 14.60 -10.36
CA PRO A 166 25.13 15.17 -10.83
C PRO A 166 23.91 14.30 -10.46
N VAL A 167 24.10 12.98 -10.30
CA VAL A 167 23.01 12.05 -9.92
C VAL A 167 22.49 12.32 -8.51
N VAL A 168 23.38 12.69 -7.57
CA VAL A 168 23.00 12.98 -6.17
C VAL A 168 22.23 14.30 -6.07
N ARG A 169 22.54 15.27 -6.95
CA ARG A 169 21.83 16.56 -7.02
C ARG A 169 20.43 16.39 -7.57
N GLU A 170 20.26 15.59 -8.62
CA GLU A 170 18.95 15.29 -9.19
C GLU A 170 18.08 14.49 -8.22
N LEU A 171 18.65 13.54 -7.46
CA LEU A 171 17.94 12.83 -6.39
C LEU A 171 17.43 13.77 -5.29
N LYS A 172 18.27 14.68 -4.79
CA LYS A 172 17.84 15.65 -3.78
C LYS A 172 16.76 16.61 -4.28
N LYS A 173 16.81 16.98 -5.56
CA LYS A 173 15.80 17.83 -6.20
C LYS A 173 14.46 17.10 -6.35
N ALA A 174 14.50 15.81 -6.70
CA ALA A 174 13.32 14.96 -6.77
C ALA A 174 12.69 14.72 -5.38
N GLU A 175 13.50 14.48 -4.35
CA GLU A 175 13.03 14.33 -2.96
C GLU A 175 12.35 15.62 -2.44
N ALA A 176 12.91 16.80 -2.74
CA ALA A 176 12.31 18.07 -2.37
C ALA A 176 10.98 18.34 -3.10
N ALA A 177 10.88 17.95 -4.37
CA ALA A 177 9.64 18.07 -5.14
C ALA A 177 8.54 17.13 -4.62
N LEU A 178 8.91 15.90 -4.23
CA LEU A 178 7.98 14.93 -3.63
C LEU A 178 7.47 15.41 -2.26
N ALA A 179 8.34 16.00 -1.43
CA ALA A 179 7.93 16.55 -0.14
C ALA A 179 6.95 17.73 -0.29
N ALA A 180 7.14 18.59 -1.30
CA ALA A 180 6.24 19.70 -1.58
C ALA A 180 4.85 19.22 -2.04
N ALA A 181 4.80 18.24 -2.94
CA ALA A 181 3.53 17.68 -3.44
C ALA A 181 2.72 16.98 -2.33
N VAL A 182 3.40 16.29 -1.40
CA VAL A 182 2.75 15.65 -0.25
C VAL A 182 2.17 16.69 0.72
N ALA A 183 2.84 17.83 0.92
CA ALA A 183 2.33 18.90 1.76
C ALA A 183 1.06 19.55 1.17
N GLU A 184 1.05 19.76 -0.15
CA GLU A 184 -0.10 20.35 -0.86
C GLU A 184 -1.33 19.41 -0.85
N ALA A 185 -1.11 18.10 -1.04
CA ALA A 185 -2.17 17.09 -0.93
C ALA A 185 -2.75 16.99 0.49
N LYS A 186 -1.91 17.13 1.53
CA LYS A 186 -2.36 17.12 2.93
C LYS A 186 -3.18 18.36 3.28
N ALA A 187 -2.86 19.52 2.70
CA ALA A 187 -3.65 20.74 2.86
C ALA A 187 -5.03 20.62 2.19
N ALA A 188 -5.12 19.97 1.03
CA ALA A 188 -6.38 19.71 0.35
C ALA A 188 -7.30 18.75 1.14
N ALA A 189 -6.74 17.67 1.71
CA ALA A 189 -7.49 16.71 2.51
C ALA A 189 -8.07 17.31 3.80
N ALA A 190 -7.34 18.23 4.44
CA ALA A 190 -7.82 18.94 5.63
C ALA A 190 -9.03 19.84 5.34
N ASN A 191 -9.14 20.36 4.11
CA ASN A 191 -10.27 21.19 3.69
C ASN A 191 -11.53 20.35 3.41
N GLU A 192 -11.35 19.10 2.96
CA GLU A 192 -12.45 18.18 2.67
C GLU A 192 -13.02 17.57 3.97
N GLU A 193 -12.17 17.25 4.95
CA GLU A 193 -12.59 16.79 6.28
C GLU A 193 -13.36 17.88 7.05
N ALA A 194 -12.97 19.16 6.89
CA ALA A 194 -13.70 20.30 7.46
C ALA A 194 -15.10 20.45 6.83
N ALA A 195 -15.21 20.26 5.50
CA ALA A 195 -16.48 20.37 4.78
C ALA A 195 -17.47 19.25 5.14
N VAL A 196 -16.98 18.02 5.37
CA VAL A 196 -17.83 16.88 5.77
C VAL A 196 -18.37 17.06 7.19
N SER A 197 -17.58 17.65 8.10
CA SER A 197 -18.00 17.98 9.47
C SER A 197 -19.12 19.03 9.51
N GLU A 198 -19.04 20.05 8.65
CA GLU A 198 -20.04 21.13 8.59
C GLU A 198 -21.39 20.64 8.03
N LEU A 199 -21.36 19.73 7.05
CA LEU A 199 -22.56 19.10 6.49
C LEU A 199 -23.24 18.15 7.50
N ALA A 200 -22.45 17.42 8.29
CA ALA A 200 -22.97 16.53 9.34
C ALA A 200 -23.64 17.31 10.49
N ALA A 201 -23.13 18.50 10.83
CA ALA A 201 -23.74 19.35 11.83
C ALA A 201 -25.10 19.91 11.37
N ALA A 202 -25.21 20.33 10.10
CA ALA A 202 -26.47 20.82 9.54
C ALA A 202 -27.56 19.72 9.50
N GLN A 203 -27.18 18.48 9.18
CA GLN A 203 -28.11 17.34 9.16
C GLN A 203 -28.67 17.02 10.56
N ALA A 204 -27.85 17.17 11.61
CA ALA A 204 -28.24 16.91 12.99
C ALA A 204 -29.23 17.95 13.55
N GLU A 205 -29.14 19.21 13.13
CA GLU A 205 -30.13 20.24 13.50
C GLU A 205 -31.47 20.01 12.81
N GLU A 206 -31.47 19.53 11.56
CA GLU A 206 -32.71 19.21 10.82
C GLU A 206 -33.43 17.98 11.41
N ASP A 207 -32.69 16.92 11.76
CA ASP A 207 -33.25 15.74 12.44
C ASP A 207 -33.82 16.08 13.83
N ALA A 208 -33.14 16.95 14.59
CA ALA A 208 -33.63 17.40 15.90
C ALA A 208 -34.91 18.23 15.81
N ALA A 209 -35.07 19.03 14.75
CA ALA A 209 -36.28 19.81 14.49
C ALA A 209 -37.45 18.93 14.05
N MET A 210 -37.20 17.83 13.33
CA MET A 210 -38.23 16.89 12.88
C MET A 210 -38.85 16.11 14.05
N VAL A 211 -38.04 15.74 15.05
CA VAL A 211 -38.50 15.01 16.26
C VAL A 211 -39.38 15.88 17.19
N GLN A 212 -39.33 17.21 17.08
CA GLN A 212 -40.15 18.12 17.88
C GLN A 212 -41.54 18.40 17.29
N LEU A 213 -41.84 17.88 16.09
CA LEU A 213 -43.11 18.07 15.38
C LEU A 213 -44.01 16.81 15.38
N GLU A 214 -43.58 15.71 16.01
CA GLU A 214 -44.38 14.48 16.22
C GLU A 214 -45.08 14.43 17.59
#